data_AF-A0A4V6JHR4-F1
#
_entry.id   AF-A0A4V6JHR4-F1
#
_cell.length_a   1.000
_cell.length_b   1.000
_cell.length_c   1.000
_cell.angle_alpha   90.00
_cell.angle_beta   90.00
_cell.angle_gamma   90.00
#
_symmetry.space_group_name_H-M   'P 1'
#
loop_
_entity.id
_entity.type
_entity.pdbx_description
1 polymer ?
#
loop_
_entity_poly.entity_id
_entity_poly.type
_entity_poly.pdbx_seq_one_letter_code
_entity_poly.pdbx_strand_id
1 'polypeptide(L)'
;MACTRRQPGGDLSLRWFDITSARIDAMKQIEDRLAAALMDGCRASLVAAQRALTQPEPTWPALEPGYTVFVSAPAADGEALLDDGVNPQLGRSLMAMIRQQSQRLQALSEELAATRATLQERREIERAKSLLIQHRGLTEESAYQLLRKMAMDQNKRLIDIARAMLAVADILPGK
;
A
#
# COMPACT_ATOMS: atom_id res chain seq x y z
N MET A 1 -6.09 2.96 -54.25
CA MET A 1 -5.08 3.78 -53.55
C MET A 1 -5.46 3.89 -52.09
N ALA A 2 -4.53 3.46 -51.24
CA ALA A 2 -4.32 3.79 -49.82
C ALA A 2 -5.53 3.91 -48.86
N CYS A 3 -5.71 2.86 -48.06
CA CYS A 3 -6.37 2.94 -46.75
C CYS A 3 -5.52 3.76 -45.77
N THR A 4 -5.89 5.00 -45.45
CA THR A 4 -5.30 5.73 -44.33
C THR A 4 -5.98 5.32 -43.03
N ARG A 5 -5.47 4.24 -42.41
CA ARG A 5 -5.83 3.83 -41.05
C ARG A 5 -5.21 4.83 -40.06
N ARG A 6 -5.99 5.80 -39.60
CA ARG A 6 -5.64 6.70 -38.49
C ARG A 6 -5.59 5.90 -37.19
N GLN A 7 -4.40 5.69 -36.61
CA GLN A 7 -4.27 5.16 -35.25
C GLN A 7 -4.34 6.32 -34.24
N PRO A 8 -5.30 6.36 -33.31
CA PRO A 8 -5.33 7.33 -32.21
C PRO A 8 -4.73 6.77 -30.90
N GLY A 9 -3.88 5.74 -30.98
CA GLY A 9 -3.42 5.00 -29.79
C GLY A 9 -2.43 5.74 -28.89
N GLY A 10 -1.63 6.66 -29.44
CA GLY A 10 -0.62 7.40 -28.68
C GLY A 10 -1.18 8.60 -27.90
N ASP A 11 -2.05 9.38 -28.54
CA ASP A 11 -2.61 10.63 -27.97
C ASP A 11 -3.49 10.36 -26.74
N LEU A 12 -4.30 9.30 -26.77
CA LEU A 12 -5.11 8.90 -25.61
C LEU A 12 -4.26 8.44 -24.42
N SER A 13 -3.16 7.74 -24.67
CA SER A 13 -2.26 7.27 -23.60
C SER A 13 -1.53 8.41 -22.90
N LEU A 14 -1.07 9.40 -23.68
CA LEU A 14 -0.40 10.61 -23.16
C LEU A 14 -1.40 11.47 -22.38
N ARG A 15 -2.59 11.71 -22.93
CA ARG A 15 -3.63 12.49 -22.23
C ARG A 15 -4.10 11.81 -20.95
N TRP A 16 -4.23 10.48 -20.94
CA TRP A 16 -4.50 9.74 -19.72
C TRP A 16 -3.37 9.91 -18.70
N PHE A 17 -2.11 9.78 -19.14
CA PHE A 17 -0.95 9.98 -18.28
C PHE A 17 -0.97 11.38 -17.66
N ASP A 18 -1.17 12.44 -18.45
CA ASP A 18 -1.22 13.82 -17.98
C ASP A 18 -2.31 14.04 -16.93
N ILE A 19 -3.52 13.53 -17.18
CA ILE A 19 -4.65 13.64 -16.24
C ILE A 19 -4.36 12.88 -14.94
N THR A 20 -3.78 11.68 -15.04
CA THR A 20 -3.46 10.88 -13.85
C THR A 20 -2.33 11.49 -13.04
N SER A 21 -1.27 11.99 -13.69
CA SER A 21 -0.17 12.69 -13.05
C SER A 21 -0.67 13.95 -12.35
N ALA A 22 -1.46 14.78 -13.02
CA ALA A 22 -2.07 15.97 -12.41
C ALA A 22 -2.93 15.61 -11.18
N ARG A 23 -3.66 14.49 -11.22
CA ARG A 23 -4.44 14.02 -10.07
C ARG A 23 -3.56 13.56 -8.91
N ILE A 24 -2.46 12.87 -9.19
CA ILE A 24 -1.49 12.44 -8.17
C ILE A 24 -0.81 13.68 -7.54
N ASP A 25 -0.42 14.66 -8.36
CA ASP A 25 0.17 15.92 -7.89
C ASP A 25 -0.79 16.69 -6.98
N ALA A 26 -2.08 16.75 -7.35
CA ALA A 26 -3.10 17.38 -6.50
C ALA A 26 -3.28 16.64 -5.16
N MET A 27 -3.28 15.30 -5.17
CA MET A 27 -3.31 14.51 -3.94
C MET A 27 -2.06 14.77 -3.08
N LYS A 28 -0.89 14.87 -3.70
CA LYS A 28 0.36 15.15 -3.00
C LYS A 28 0.38 16.53 -2.37
N GLN A 29 -0.17 17.55 -3.04
CA GLN A 29 -0.34 18.88 -2.45
C GLN A 29 -1.24 18.88 -1.21
N ILE A 30 -2.31 18.08 -1.21
CA ILE A 30 -3.18 17.93 -0.04
C ILE A 30 -2.42 17.25 1.09
N GLU A 31 -1.69 16.17 0.79
CA GLU A 31 -0.85 15.46 1.76
C GLU A 31 0.17 16.40 2.40
N ASP A 32 0.89 17.19 1.60
CA ASP A 32 1.92 18.11 2.08
C ASP A 32 1.33 19.21 2.98
N ARG A 33 0.14 19.73 2.64
CA ARG A 33 -0.59 20.71 3.47
C ARG A 33 -1.01 20.11 4.81
N LEU A 34 -1.54 18.89 4.81
CA LEU A 34 -1.94 18.20 6.03
C LEU A 34 -0.73 17.86 6.90
N ALA A 35 0.38 17.44 6.30
CA ALA A 35 1.63 17.19 7.00
C ALA A 35 2.18 18.47 7.65
N ALA A 36 2.17 19.60 6.94
CA ALA A 36 2.59 20.89 7.49
C ALA A 36 1.70 21.32 8.68
N ALA A 37 0.37 21.26 8.52
CA ALA A 37 -0.57 21.62 9.59
C ALA A 37 -0.41 20.73 10.84
N LEU A 38 -0.16 19.42 10.65
CA LEU A 38 0.11 18.51 11.75
C LEU A 38 1.40 18.89 12.49
N MET A 39 2.48 19.15 11.74
CA MET A 39 3.76 19.53 12.32
C MET A 39 3.68 20.85 13.11
N ASP A 40 2.95 21.83 12.59
CA ASP A 40 2.70 23.09 13.27
C ASP A 40 1.90 22.88 14.57
N GLY A 41 0.84 22.07 14.53
CA GLY A 41 0.07 21.69 15.71
C GLY A 41 0.91 20.97 16.77
N CYS A 42 1.76 20.02 16.36
CA CYS A 42 2.68 19.33 17.27
C CYS A 42 3.68 20.30 17.90
N ARG A 43 4.24 21.24 17.13
CA ARG A 43 5.16 22.25 17.66
C ARG A 43 4.47 23.17 18.66
N ALA A 44 3.24 23.62 18.36
CA ALA A 44 2.46 24.45 19.27
C ALA A 44 2.15 23.71 20.59
N SER A 45 1.75 22.43 20.50
CA SER A 45 1.49 21.58 21.66
C SER A 45 2.75 21.37 22.51
N LEU A 46 3.91 21.14 21.89
CA LEU A 46 5.19 21.02 22.60
C LEU A 46 5.54 22.30 23.35
N VAL A 47 5.40 23.46 22.72
CA VAL A 47 5.66 24.75 23.36
C VAL A 47 4.68 24.99 24.52
N ALA A 48 3.41 24.64 24.37
CA ALA A 48 2.42 24.74 25.45
C ALA A 48 2.77 23.84 26.64
N ALA A 49 3.15 22.58 26.38
CA ALA A 49 3.57 21.63 27.41
C ALA A 49 4.86 22.10 28.12
N GLN A 50 5.85 22.61 27.38
CA GLN A 50 7.08 23.16 27.95
C GLN A 50 6.80 24.38 28.84
N ARG A 51 5.92 25.29 28.42
CA ARG A 51 5.51 26.44 29.25
C ARG A 51 4.83 25.99 30.54
N ALA A 52 3.98 24.97 30.49
CA ALA A 52 3.33 24.43 31.68
C ALA A 52 4.34 23.86 32.70
N LEU A 53 5.42 23.23 32.21
CA LEU A 53 6.51 22.70 33.05
C LEU A 53 7.45 23.78 33.62
N THR A 54 7.50 24.97 33.01
CA THR A 54 8.43 26.05 33.39
C THR A 54 7.82 27.06 34.37
N GLN A 55 6.51 26.98 34.62
CA GLN A 55 5.90 27.79 35.67
C GLN A 55 6.29 27.26 37.05
N PRO A 56 6.71 28.12 38.01
CA PRO A 56 6.87 27.72 39.40
C PRO A 56 5.52 27.23 39.92
N GLU A 57 5.52 26.09 40.61
CA GLU A 57 4.32 25.43 41.11
C GLU A 57 3.31 26.39 41.73
N PRO A 58 2.07 26.51 41.19
CA PRO A 58 0.97 26.86 42.06
C PRO A 58 0.78 25.65 42.98
N THR A 59 0.82 25.88 44.29
CA THR A 59 0.36 24.92 45.32
C THR A 59 -0.85 24.17 44.79
N TRP A 60 -0.71 22.86 44.53
CA TRP A 60 -1.82 22.04 44.06
C TRP A 60 -3.01 22.19 45.01
N PRO A 61 -4.14 22.77 44.59
CA PRO A 61 -5.39 22.20 45.07
C PRO A 61 -5.45 20.79 44.47
N ALA A 62 -6.00 19.84 45.24
CA ALA A 62 -6.12 18.43 44.86
C ALA A 62 -6.40 18.25 43.36
N LEU A 63 -5.61 17.39 42.71
CA LEU A 63 -5.68 17.14 41.27
C LEU A 63 -7.13 16.92 40.82
N GLU A 64 -7.68 17.89 40.11
CA GLU A 64 -8.86 17.69 39.29
C GLU A 64 -8.47 16.80 38.09
N PRO A 65 -9.25 15.77 37.71
CA PRO A 65 -8.86 14.71 36.78
C PRO A 65 -8.84 15.14 35.30
N GLY A 66 -8.47 16.38 35.00
CA GLY A 66 -8.59 16.98 33.67
C GLY A 66 -7.36 16.87 32.77
N TYR A 67 -6.17 16.58 33.32
CA TYR A 67 -4.91 16.71 32.56
C TYR A 67 -4.23 15.38 32.16
N THR A 68 -4.80 14.24 32.51
CA THR A 68 -4.22 12.92 32.20
C THR A 68 -4.84 12.28 30.97
N VAL A 69 -4.90 12.95 29.82
CA VAL A 69 -5.24 12.25 28.58
C VAL A 69 -4.38 12.76 27.45
N PHE A 70 -3.30 12.02 27.16
CA PHE A 70 -2.89 11.77 25.78
C PHE A 70 -1.96 10.54 25.62
N VAL A 71 -1.44 9.93 26.70
CA VAL A 71 -0.45 8.82 26.57
C VAL A 71 -0.90 7.47 27.15
N SER A 72 -2.00 7.34 27.89
CA SER A 72 -2.39 6.01 28.38
C SER A 72 -3.90 5.76 28.45
N ALA A 73 -4.28 4.65 27.86
CA ALA A 73 -5.44 3.81 28.14
C ALA A 73 -6.83 4.19 27.55
N PRO A 74 -7.66 3.16 27.24
CA PRO A 74 -8.93 3.30 26.54
C PRO A 74 -10.07 3.63 27.51
N ALA A 75 -11.13 4.22 26.95
CA ALA A 75 -12.50 4.25 27.46
C ALA A 75 -12.70 4.72 28.91
N ALA A 76 -13.00 6.01 29.08
CA ALA A 76 -13.97 6.42 30.08
C ALA A 76 -14.65 7.72 29.66
N ASP A 77 -15.93 7.80 30.01
CA ASP A 77 -16.88 8.85 29.73
C ASP A 77 -16.45 10.17 30.38
N GLY A 78 -16.54 11.27 29.64
CA GLY A 78 -16.14 12.60 30.11
C GLY A 78 -16.76 13.68 29.25
N GLU A 79 -17.71 14.38 29.86
CA GLU A 79 -18.56 15.45 29.33
C GLU A 79 -17.77 16.70 28.92
N ALA A 80 -18.34 17.42 27.96
CA ALA A 80 -17.70 18.43 27.15
C ALA A 80 -17.52 19.77 27.88
N LEU A 81 -16.31 20.33 27.84
CA LEU A 81 -16.09 21.78 27.91
C LEU A 81 -15.04 22.16 26.87
N LEU A 82 -15.47 22.93 25.87
CA LEU A 82 -14.65 23.43 24.77
C LEU A 82 -14.78 24.95 24.73
N ASP A 83 -13.68 25.61 25.01
CA ASP A 83 -13.35 26.89 24.39
C ASP A 83 -12.09 26.58 23.54
N ASP A 84 -12.22 26.73 22.22
CA ASP A 84 -11.18 26.57 21.19
C ASP A 84 -10.58 25.19 20.85
N GLY A 85 -11.14 24.08 21.31
CA GLY A 85 -10.70 22.72 20.90
C GLY A 85 -11.77 21.96 20.12
N VAL A 86 -11.40 21.24 19.07
CA VAL A 86 -12.30 20.23 18.45
C VAL A 86 -12.80 19.28 19.54
N ASN A 87 -14.13 19.09 19.63
CA ASN A 87 -14.77 18.26 20.67
C ASN A 87 -14.02 16.93 20.87
N PRO A 88 -13.59 16.56 22.09
CA PRO A 88 -12.85 15.34 22.34
C PRO A 88 -13.60 14.07 21.90
N GLN A 89 -14.93 14.14 21.76
CA GLN A 89 -15.73 13.07 21.16
C GLN A 89 -15.58 13.04 19.62
N LEU A 90 -15.52 14.20 18.96
CA LEU A 90 -15.27 14.31 17.52
C LEU A 90 -13.85 13.89 17.15
N GLY A 91 -12.84 14.27 17.95
CA GLY A 91 -11.45 13.85 17.73
C GLY A 91 -11.26 12.33 17.85
N ARG A 92 -11.89 11.71 18.87
CA ARG A 92 -11.92 10.24 19.03
C ARG A 92 -12.64 9.54 17.87
N SER A 93 -13.79 10.07 17.45
CA SER A 93 -14.57 9.53 16.33
C SER A 93 -13.80 9.60 14.99
N LEU A 94 -13.15 10.74 14.73
CA LEU A 94 -12.35 10.95 13.51
C LEU A 94 -11.14 10.03 13.46
N MET A 95 -10.41 9.87 14.57
CA MET A 95 -9.26 8.96 14.64
C MET A 95 -9.66 7.49 14.47
N ALA A 96 -10.79 7.08 15.06
CA ALA A 96 -11.33 5.74 14.86
C ALA A 96 -11.71 5.51 13.39
N MET A 97 -12.36 6.48 12.75
CA MET A 97 -12.71 6.43 11.33
C MET A 97 -11.47 6.36 10.44
N ILE A 98 -10.45 7.20 10.68
CA ILE A 98 -9.19 7.18 9.90
C ILE A 98 -8.49 5.83 10.05
N ARG A 99 -8.42 5.28 11.27
CA ARG A 99 -7.82 3.96 11.50
C ARG A 99 -8.57 2.86 10.75
N GLN A 100 -9.89 2.88 10.78
CA GLN A 100 -10.72 1.92 10.05
C GLN A 100 -10.53 2.05 8.53
N GLN A 101 -10.49 3.26 7.98
CA GLN A 101 -10.24 3.49 6.55
C GLN A 101 -8.83 3.04 6.15
N SER A 102 -7.82 3.34 6.97
CA SER A 102 -6.44 2.89 6.74
C SER A 102 -6.35 1.36 6.70
N GLN A 103 -6.95 0.68 7.68
CA GLN A 103 -6.97 -0.79 7.72
C GLN A 103 -7.70 -1.38 6.51
N ARG A 104 -8.81 -0.79 6.10
CA ARG A 104 -9.55 -1.22 4.91
C ARG A 104 -8.73 -1.06 3.63
N LEU A 105 -8.07 0.09 3.45
CA LEU A 105 -7.22 0.34 2.29
C LEU A 105 -6.02 -0.61 2.26
N GLN A 106 -5.43 -0.89 3.43
CA GLN A 106 -4.33 -1.84 3.54
C GLN A 106 -4.77 -3.27 3.17
N ALA A 107 -5.90 -3.74 3.69
CA ALA A 107 -6.45 -5.06 3.34
C ALA A 107 -6.72 -5.20 1.83
N LEU A 108 -7.35 -4.19 1.21
CA LEU A 108 -7.59 -4.19 -0.23
C LEU A 108 -6.28 -4.17 -1.04
N SER A 109 -5.27 -3.44 -0.57
CA SER A 109 -3.94 -3.42 -1.19
C SER A 109 -3.27 -4.80 -1.11
N GLU A 110 -3.39 -5.49 0.03
CA GLU A 110 -2.86 -6.84 0.22
C GLU A 110 -3.58 -7.88 -0.65
N GLU A 111 -4.91 -7.81 -0.76
CA GLU A 111 -5.69 -8.65 -1.67
C GLU A 111 -5.30 -8.44 -3.15
N LEU A 112 -5.11 -7.18 -3.56
CA LEU A 112 -4.63 -6.84 -4.90
C LEU A 112 -3.21 -7.36 -5.13
N ALA A 113 -2.32 -7.26 -4.15
CA ALA A 113 -0.97 -7.79 -4.26
C ALA A 113 -0.97 -9.32 -4.38
N ALA A 114 -1.76 -10.01 -3.56
CA ALA A 114 -1.87 -11.47 -3.59
C ALA A 114 -2.47 -11.98 -4.92
N THR A 115 -3.54 -11.36 -5.42
CA THR A 115 -4.14 -11.72 -6.72
C THR A 115 -3.19 -11.47 -7.89
N ARG A 116 -2.47 -10.34 -7.89
CA ARG A 116 -1.43 -10.08 -8.89
C ARG A 116 -0.29 -11.10 -8.82
N ALA A 117 0.16 -11.46 -7.62
CA ALA A 117 1.19 -12.47 -7.43
C ALA A 117 0.75 -13.82 -8.01
N THR A 118 -0.45 -14.32 -7.67
CA THR A 118 -0.95 -15.60 -8.20
C THR A 118 -1.11 -15.61 -9.71
N LEU A 119 -1.56 -14.51 -10.33
CA LEU A 119 -1.61 -14.39 -11.78
C LEU A 119 -0.23 -14.41 -12.41
N GLN A 120 0.73 -13.73 -11.80
CA GLN A 120 2.12 -13.73 -12.27
C GLN A 120 2.74 -15.13 -12.16
N GLU A 121 2.52 -15.84 -11.06
CA GLU A 121 2.99 -17.22 -10.89
C GLU A 121 2.41 -18.13 -11.98
N ARG A 122 1.10 -18.05 -12.25
CA ARG A 122 0.47 -18.83 -13.33
C ARG A 122 1.08 -18.50 -14.70
N ARG A 123 1.28 -17.22 -15.01
CA ARG A 123 1.89 -16.79 -16.28
C ARG A 123 3.29 -17.37 -16.47
N GLU A 124 4.09 -17.39 -15.42
CA GLU A 124 5.46 -17.94 -15.48
C GLU A 124 5.44 -19.46 -15.68
N ILE A 125 4.52 -20.18 -15.02
CA ILE A 125 4.32 -21.62 -15.23
C ILE A 125 3.88 -21.91 -16.67
N GLU A 126 2.91 -21.15 -17.20
CA GLU A 126 2.44 -21.28 -18.58
C GLU A 126 3.57 -21.01 -19.59
N ARG A 127 4.40 -19.98 -19.35
CA ARG A 127 5.56 -19.69 -20.20
C ARG A 127 6.58 -20.83 -20.19
N ALA A 128 6.89 -21.39 -19.01
CA ALA A 128 7.78 -22.53 -18.91
C ALA A 128 7.22 -23.78 -19.62
N LYS A 129 5.90 -24.04 -19.53
CA LYS A 129 5.24 -25.08 -20.32
C LYS A 129 5.39 -24.83 -21.82
N SER A 130 5.10 -23.60 -22.28
CA SER A 130 5.19 -23.26 -23.70
C SER A 130 6.61 -23.46 -24.27
N LEU A 131 7.63 -23.15 -23.48
CA LEU A 131 9.03 -23.38 -23.82
C LEU A 131 9.34 -24.87 -23.96
N LEU A 132 8.88 -25.70 -23.02
CA LEU A 132 9.04 -27.16 -23.09
C LEU A 132 8.35 -27.76 -24.32
N ILE A 133 7.16 -27.26 -24.66
CA ILE A 133 6.42 -27.67 -25.85
C ILE A 133 7.22 -27.32 -27.11
N GLN A 134 7.73 -26.07 -27.21
CA GLN A 134 8.48 -25.61 -28.38
C GLN A 134 9.81 -26.34 -28.57
N HIS A 135 10.60 -26.51 -27.51
CA HIS A 135 11.95 -27.07 -27.61
C HIS A 135 12.01 -28.59 -27.59
N ARG A 136 11.04 -29.27 -26.96
CA ARG A 136 11.04 -30.73 -26.81
C ARG A 136 9.87 -31.42 -27.52
N GLY A 137 8.98 -30.67 -28.16
CA GLY A 137 7.82 -31.25 -28.86
C GLY A 137 6.84 -31.98 -27.94
N LEU A 138 6.82 -31.59 -26.66
CA LEU A 138 5.99 -32.22 -25.64
C LEU A 138 4.53 -31.76 -25.76
N THR A 139 3.59 -32.61 -25.34
CA THR A 139 2.20 -32.19 -25.12
C THR A 139 2.10 -31.40 -23.82
N GLU A 140 1.07 -30.56 -23.68
CA GLU A 140 0.89 -29.72 -22.49
C GLU A 140 0.88 -30.53 -21.18
N GLU A 141 0.16 -31.66 -21.17
CA GLU A 141 0.07 -32.56 -20.02
C GLU A 141 1.45 -33.12 -19.64
N SER A 142 2.24 -33.57 -20.63
CA SER A 142 3.59 -34.09 -20.39
C SER A 142 4.56 -33.01 -19.92
N ALA A 143 4.42 -31.77 -20.40
CA ALA A 143 5.22 -30.63 -19.95
C ALA A 143 4.93 -30.27 -18.49
N TYR A 144 3.64 -30.28 -18.10
CA TYR A 144 3.24 -30.04 -16.70
C TYR A 144 3.75 -31.15 -15.77
N GLN A 145 3.60 -32.43 -16.17
CA GLN A 145 4.11 -33.56 -15.39
C GLN A 145 5.63 -33.50 -15.21
N LEU A 146 6.36 -33.09 -16.26
CA LEU A 146 7.81 -32.94 -16.19
C LEU A 146 8.23 -31.79 -15.25
N LEU A 147 7.57 -30.63 -15.32
CA LEU A 147 7.80 -29.53 -14.38
C LEU A 147 7.50 -29.95 -12.93
N ARG A 148 6.39 -30.66 -12.71
CA ARG A 148 6.01 -31.17 -11.39
C ARG A 148 7.02 -32.19 -10.86
N LYS A 149 7.50 -33.09 -11.71
CA LYS A 149 8.53 -34.07 -11.33
C LYS A 149 9.83 -33.36 -10.93
N MET A 150 10.31 -32.39 -11.71
CA MET A 150 11.50 -31.61 -11.36
C MET A 150 11.33 -30.81 -10.05
N ALA A 151 10.14 -30.28 -9.80
CA ALA A 151 9.83 -29.60 -8.54
C ALA A 151 9.90 -30.56 -7.34
N MET A 152 9.36 -31.78 -7.48
CA MET A 152 9.45 -32.83 -6.47
C MET A 152 10.88 -33.31 -6.25
N ASP A 153 11.62 -33.61 -7.31
CA ASP A 153 13.00 -34.10 -7.24
C ASP A 153 13.94 -33.08 -6.57
N GLN A 154 13.67 -31.78 -6.71
CA GLN A 154 14.44 -30.70 -6.09
C GLN A 154 13.85 -30.20 -4.77
N ASN A 155 12.71 -30.74 -4.32
CA ASN A 155 11.95 -30.25 -3.16
C ASN A 155 11.68 -28.72 -3.19
N LYS A 156 11.28 -28.22 -4.37
CA LYS A 156 11.00 -26.79 -4.62
C LYS A 156 9.56 -26.58 -5.07
N ARG A 157 9.06 -25.35 -4.99
CA ARG A 157 7.75 -25.02 -5.56
C ARG A 157 7.84 -25.08 -7.09
N LEU A 158 6.73 -25.44 -7.72
CA LEU A 158 6.61 -25.50 -9.18
C LEU A 158 7.02 -24.19 -9.86
N ILE A 159 6.67 -23.06 -9.25
CA ILE A 159 7.01 -21.73 -9.74
C ILE A 159 8.52 -21.47 -9.76
N ASP A 160 9.26 -21.96 -8.77
CA ASP A 160 10.70 -21.73 -8.67
C ASP A 160 11.44 -22.47 -9.78
N ILE A 161 10.99 -23.69 -10.11
CA ILE A 161 11.49 -24.45 -11.26
C ILE A 161 11.15 -23.73 -12.57
N ALA A 162 9.91 -23.28 -12.73
CA ALA A 162 9.50 -22.54 -13.92
C ALA A 162 10.36 -21.28 -14.16
N ARG A 163 10.61 -20.51 -13.10
CA ARG A 163 11.50 -19.33 -13.13
C ARG A 163 12.94 -19.71 -13.48
N ALA A 164 13.49 -20.74 -12.85
CA ALA A 164 14.85 -21.18 -13.14
C ALA A 164 15.01 -21.61 -14.60
N MET A 165 14.02 -22.29 -15.16
CA MET A 165 14.03 -22.69 -16.57
C MET A 165 13.95 -21.49 -17.52
N LEU A 166 13.07 -20.53 -17.24
CA LEU A 166 12.95 -19.31 -18.03
C LEU A 166 14.25 -18.50 -17.99
N ALA A 167 14.87 -18.36 -16.81
CA ALA A 167 16.14 -17.65 -16.66
C ALA A 167 17.28 -18.30 -17.47
N VAL A 168 17.34 -19.63 -17.53
CA VAL A 168 18.32 -20.35 -18.36
C VAL A 168 18.04 -20.16 -19.85
N ALA A 169 16.76 -20.13 -20.25
CA ALA A 169 16.38 -19.93 -21.64
C ALA A 169 16.61 -18.50 -22.14
N ASP A 170 16.47 -17.49 -21.28
CA ASP A 170 16.80 -16.10 -21.63
C ASP A 170 18.30 -15.92 -21.95
N ILE A 171 19.16 -16.80 -21.42
CA ILE A 171 20.62 -16.78 -21.63
C ILE A 171 21.03 -17.61 -22.86
N LEU A 172 20.20 -18.57 -23.28
CA LEU A 172 20.44 -19.40 -24.46
C LEU A 172 19.78 -18.72 -25.68
N PRO A 173 20.53 -18.01 -26.55
CA PRO A 173 19.93 -17.47 -27.76
C PRO A 173 19.38 -18.64 -28.58
N GLY A 174 18.08 -18.59 -28.88
CA GLY A 174 17.44 -19.53 -29.78
C GLY A 174 18.20 -19.60 -31.11
N LYS A 175 18.47 -20.82 -31.57
CA LYS A 175 18.90 -21.06 -32.95
C LYS A 175 17.80 -20.65 -33.93
#